data_AF-A0A2V7N566-F1
#
_entry.id   AF-A0A2V7N566-F1
#
_cell.length_a   1.000
_cell.length_b   1.000
_cell.length_c   1.000
_cell.angle_alpha   90.00
_cell.angle_beta   90.00
_cell.angle_gamma   90.00
#
_symmetry.space_group_name_H-M   'P 1'
#
loop_
_entity.id
_entity.type
_entity.pdbx_description
1 polymer ?
#
loop_
_entity_poly.entity_id
_entity_poly.type
_entity_poly.pdbx_seq_one_letter_code
_entity_poly.pdbx_strand_id
1 'polypeptide(L)'
;MDALGKLCTEGKEAADYLWQVPKDEAMRQKILDLLEQIAVESAKQGRKEMPRICEELKTAAQASASPQQVDILVNGFDRLVHLWQAAKSGLL
;
A
#
# COMPACT_ATOMS: atom_id res chain seq x y z
N MET A 1 -0.31 16.64 -5.45
CA MET A 1 -0.56 15.43 -4.63
C MET A 1 0.07 15.69 -3.27
N ASP A 2 -0.57 15.32 -2.16
CA ASP A 2 0.02 15.45 -0.82
C ASP A 2 0.98 14.28 -0.53
N ALA A 3 1.65 14.30 0.63
CA ALA A 3 2.62 13.27 0.99
C ALA A 3 2.00 11.86 1.00
N LEU A 4 0.82 11.71 1.61
CA LEU A 4 0.10 10.44 1.69
C LEU A 4 -0.28 9.91 0.30
N GLY A 5 -0.81 10.76 -0.57
CA GLY A 5 -1.16 10.36 -1.94
C GLY A 5 0.06 9.90 -2.74
N LYS A 6 1.21 10.55 -2.55
CA LYS A 6 2.45 10.17 -3.20
C LYS A 6 2.92 8.78 -2.77
N LEU A 7 2.85 8.49 -1.47
CA LEU A 7 3.19 7.18 -0.91
C LEU A 7 2.24 6.07 -1.42
N CYS A 8 0.93 6.33 -1.46
CA CYS A 8 -0.04 5.37 -1.97
C CYS A 8 0.21 5.03 -3.46
N THR A 9 0.49 6.05 -4.29
CA THR A 9 0.78 5.85 -5.71
C THR A 9 2.12 5.13 -5.91
N GLU A 10 3.16 5.51 -5.17
CA GLU A 10 4.45 4.82 -5.25
C GLU A 10 4.35 3.34 -4.81
N GLY A 11 3.57 3.07 -3.77
CA GLY A 11 3.30 1.70 -3.32
C GLY A 11 2.53 0.87 -4.36
N LYS A 12 1.56 1.49 -5.04
CA LYS A 12 0.85 0.86 -6.15
C LYS A 12 1.79 0.49 -7.30
N GLU A 13 2.64 1.43 -7.73
CA GLU A 13 3.65 1.16 -8.78
C GLU A 13 4.62 0.04 -8.37
N ALA A 14 5.06 0.03 -7.11
CA ALA A 14 5.90 -1.03 -6.57
C ALA A 14 5.21 -2.41 -6.58
N ALA A 15 3.92 -2.47 -6.21
CA ALA A 15 3.14 -3.70 -6.24
C ALA A 15 2.89 -4.20 -7.68
N ASP A 16 2.58 -3.29 -8.61
CA ASP A 16 2.41 -3.61 -10.03
C ASP A 16 3.72 -4.12 -10.66
N TYR A 17 4.87 -3.55 -10.26
CA TYR A 17 6.17 -4.09 -10.65
C TYR A 17 6.40 -5.48 -10.05
N LEU A 18 6.13 -5.66 -8.76
CA LEU A 18 6.30 -6.94 -8.08
C LEU A 18 5.43 -8.04 -8.71
N TRP A 19 4.32 -7.69 -9.37
CA TRP A 19 3.49 -8.65 -10.12
C TRP A 19 4.27 -9.33 -11.24
N GLN A 20 5.18 -8.61 -11.88
CA GLN A 20 6.05 -9.12 -12.94
C GLN A 20 7.21 -9.94 -12.38
N VAL A 21 7.71 -9.57 -11.19
CA VAL A 21 8.85 -10.20 -10.53
C VAL A 21 8.54 -10.55 -9.06
N PRO A 22 7.66 -11.53 -8.79
CA PRO A 22 7.11 -11.77 -7.44
C PRO A 22 8.14 -12.14 -6.39
N LYS A 23 9.34 -12.57 -6.80
CA LYS A 23 10.44 -12.99 -5.93
C LYS A 23 11.48 -11.88 -5.67
N ASP A 24 11.26 -10.66 -6.15
CA ASP A 24 12.15 -9.55 -5.87
C ASP A 24 12.04 -9.15 -4.39
N GLU A 25 13.01 -9.57 -3.60
CA GLU A 25 13.08 -9.31 -2.16
C GLU A 25 13.33 -7.83 -1.84
N ALA A 26 14.11 -7.13 -2.67
CA ALA A 26 14.40 -5.71 -2.48
C ALA A 26 13.13 -4.88 -2.69
N MET A 27 12.34 -5.22 -3.71
CA MET A 27 11.05 -4.58 -3.93
C MET A 27 10.04 -4.90 -2.82
N ARG A 28 10.02 -6.14 -2.31
CA ARG A 28 9.18 -6.49 -1.16
C ARG A 28 9.54 -5.67 0.07
N GLN A 29 10.83 -5.49 0.35
CA GLN A 29 11.26 -4.63 1.46
C GLN A 29 10.83 -3.18 1.24
N LYS A 30 10.98 -2.64 0.02
CA LYS A 30 10.49 -1.31 -0.32
C LYS A 30 8.98 -1.16 -0.07
N ILE A 31 8.18 -2.16 -0.43
CA ILE A 31 6.74 -2.18 -0.16
C ILE A 31 6.46 -2.12 1.35
N LEU A 32 7.19 -2.88 2.17
CA LEU A 32 7.03 -2.84 3.63
C LEU A 32 7.31 -1.45 4.20
N ASP A 33 8.39 -0.81 3.77
CA ASP A 33 8.78 0.53 4.20
C ASP A 33 7.72 1.59 3.78
N LEU A 34 7.14 1.43 2.58
CA LEU A 34 6.05 2.28 2.11
C LEU A 34 4.77 2.08 2.93
N LEU A 35 4.40 0.84 3.22
CA LEU A 35 3.22 0.53 4.06
C LEU A 35 3.35 1.12 5.46
N GLU A 36 4.55 1.12 6.05
CA GLU A 36 4.81 1.76 7.33
C GLU A 36 4.63 3.28 7.26
N GLN A 37 5.20 3.93 6.24
CA GLN A 37 5.06 5.38 6.03
C GLN A 37 3.60 5.78 5.77
N ILE A 38 2.86 4.99 4.98
CA ILE A 38 1.42 5.24 4.72
C ILE A 38 0.62 5.11 6.02
N ALA A 39 0.88 4.09 6.84
CA ALA A 39 0.19 3.91 8.11
C ALA A 39 0.40 5.12 9.04
N VAL A 40 1.65 5.60 9.16
CA VAL A 40 2.00 6.76 9.97
C VAL A 40 1.35 8.04 9.44
N GLU A 41 1.48 8.33 8.14
CA GLU A 41 0.94 9.56 7.55
C GLU A 41 -0.60 9.58 7.54
N SER A 42 -1.24 8.44 7.29
CA SER A 42 -2.71 8.33 7.34
C SER A 42 -3.25 8.46 8.76
N ALA A 43 -2.57 7.90 9.76
CA ALA A 43 -2.95 8.08 11.17
C ALA A 43 -2.85 9.54 11.63
N LYS A 44 -1.81 10.28 11.22
CA LYS A 44 -1.67 11.72 11.48
C LYS A 44 -2.84 12.54 10.93
N GLN A 45 -3.44 12.09 9.83
CA GLN A 45 -4.62 12.70 9.22
C GLN A 45 -5.95 12.18 9.79
N GLY A 46 -5.93 11.40 10.88
CA GLY A 46 -7.13 10.86 11.53
C GLY A 46 -7.80 9.69 10.78
N ARG A 47 -7.15 9.15 9.73
CA ARG A 47 -7.71 8.09 8.90
C ARG A 47 -7.44 6.73 9.56
N LYS A 48 -8.46 6.14 10.19
CA LYS A 48 -8.30 4.88 10.96
C LYS A 48 -8.30 3.62 10.09
N GLU A 49 -8.90 3.68 8.91
CA GLU A 49 -9.02 2.51 8.03
C GLU A 49 -7.72 2.20 7.28
N MET A 50 -7.03 3.23 6.78
CA MET A 50 -5.79 3.05 6.00
C MET A 50 -4.67 2.32 6.78
N PRO A 51 -4.39 2.63 8.07
CA PRO A 51 -3.41 1.89 8.86
C PRO A 51 -3.77 0.40 9.01
N ARG A 52 -5.06 0.05 9.14
CA ARG A 52 -5.49 -1.35 9.24
C ARG A 52 -5.21 -2.11 7.95
N ILE A 53 -5.52 -1.51 6.81
CA ILE A 53 -5.19 -2.08 5.50
C ILE A 53 -3.67 -2.25 5.38
N CYS A 54 -2.87 -1.27 5.82
CA CYS A 54 -1.42 -1.39 5.78
C CYS A 54 -0.91 -2.62 6.54
N GLU A 55 -1.47 -2.94 7.72
CA GLU A 55 -1.10 -4.14 8.48
C GLU A 55 -1.48 -5.46 7.76
N GLU A 56 -2.64 -5.50 7.13
CA GLU A 56 -3.06 -6.64 6.29
C GLU A 56 -2.07 -6.84 5.12
N LEU A 57 -1.68 -5.76 4.46
CA LEU A 57 -0.75 -5.81 3.32
C LEU A 57 0.69 -6.15 3.74
N LYS A 58 1.13 -5.70 4.93
CA LYS A 58 2.44 -6.10 5.47
C LYS A 58 2.51 -7.62 5.65
N THR A 59 1.44 -8.22 6.15
CA THR A 59 1.33 -9.67 6.31
C THR A 59 1.48 -10.39 4.96
N ALA A 60 0.83 -9.89 3.90
CA ALA A 60 0.96 -10.44 2.55
C ALA A 60 2.36 -10.24 1.93
N ALA A 61 2.99 -9.09 2.17
CA ALA A 61 4.34 -8.80 1.69
C ALA A 61 5.41 -9.68 2.34
N GLN A 62 5.23 -10.02 3.63
CA GLN A 62 6.11 -10.92 4.39
C GLN A 62 5.85 -12.41 4.13
N ALA A 63 4.68 -12.76 3.60
CA ALA A 63 4.36 -14.14 3.24
C ALA A 63 5.24 -14.63 2.07
N SER A 64 5.35 -15.96 1.95
CA SER A 64 6.10 -16.61 0.87
C SER A 64 5.71 -16.07 -0.50
N ALA A 65 6.71 -15.75 -1.32
CA ALA A 65 6.51 -15.13 -2.62
C ALA A 65 5.64 -15.99 -3.56
N SER A 66 4.44 -15.50 -3.87
CA SER A 66 3.53 -16.12 -4.84
C SER A 66 2.71 -15.05 -5.57
N PRO A 67 2.21 -15.33 -6.79
CA PRO A 67 1.34 -14.42 -7.51
C PRO A 67 0.10 -14.02 -6.71
N GLN A 68 -0.49 -14.95 -5.96
CA GLN A 68 -1.63 -14.66 -5.09
C GLN A 68 -1.30 -13.62 -4.01
N GLN A 69 -0.13 -13.70 -3.38
CA GLN A 69 0.29 -12.70 -2.39
C GLN A 69 0.53 -11.34 -3.04
N VAL A 70 1.03 -11.30 -4.27
CA VAL A 70 1.21 -10.03 -4.98
C VAL A 70 -0.14 -9.44 -5.44
N ASP A 71 -1.12 -10.27 -5.80
CA ASP A 71 -2.49 -9.81 -6.13
C ASP A 71 -3.13 -9.06 -4.95
N ILE A 72 -2.94 -9.59 -3.74
CA ILE A 72 -3.40 -8.95 -2.51
C ILE A 72 -2.74 -7.57 -2.35
N LEU A 73 -1.44 -7.45 -2.62
CA LEU A 73 -0.72 -6.17 -2.56
C LEU A 73 -1.27 -5.16 -3.58
N VAL A 74 -1.41 -5.58 -4.85
CA VAL A 74 -1.93 -4.76 -5.95
C VAL A 74 -3.32 -4.22 -5.61
N ASN A 75 -4.27 -5.10 -5.26
CA ASN A 75 -5.63 -4.71 -4.89
C ASN A 75 -5.67 -3.87 -3.60
N GLY A 76 -4.78 -4.17 -2.66
CA GLY A 76 -4.63 -3.42 -1.42
C GLY A 76 -4.19 -1.98 -1.64
N PHE A 77 -3.18 -1.76 -2.47
CA PHE A 77 -2.72 -0.43 -2.83
C PHE A 77 -3.76 0.35 -3.65
N ASP A 78 -4.53 -0.31 -4.54
CA ASP A 78 -5.66 0.32 -5.22
C ASP A 78 -6.69 0.85 -4.21
N ARG A 79 -7.03 0.05 -3.19
CA ARG A 79 -7.92 0.49 -2.10
C ARG A 79 -7.34 1.67 -1.32
N LEU A 80 -6.03 1.67 -1.02
CA LEU A 80 -5.36 2.79 -0.35
C LEU A 80 -5.41 4.07 -1.18
N VAL A 81 -5.20 3.99 -2.50
CA VAL A 81 -5.32 5.12 -3.41
C VAL A 81 -6.76 5.65 -3.45
N HIS A 82 -7.76 4.77 -3.56
CA HIS A 82 -9.17 5.16 -3.57
C HIS A 82 -9.60 5.84 -2.25
N LEU A 83 -9.24 5.27 -1.10
CA LEU A 83 -9.51 5.89 0.21
C LEU A 83 -8.83 7.25 0.33
N TRP A 84 -7.61 7.37 -0.21
CA TRP A 84 -6.93 8.66 -0.26
C TRP A 84 -7.70 9.70 -1.08
N GLN A 85 -8.09 9.34 -2.30
CA GLN A 85 -8.84 10.21 -3.22
C GLN A 85 -10.20 10.62 -2.64
N ALA A 86 -10.96 9.67 -2.08
CA ALA A 86 -12.29 9.91 -1.51
C ALA A 86 -12.25 10.90 -0.34
N ALA A 87 -11.22 10.80 0.51
CA ALA A 87 -11.05 11.75 1.61
C ALA A 87 -10.67 13.15 1.11
N LYS A 88 -9.94 13.24 -0.01
CA LYS A 88 -9.56 14.52 -0.61
C LYS A 88 -10.74 15.21 -1.31
N SER A 89 -11.65 14.45 -1.90
CA SER A 89 -12.84 15.00 -2.56
C SER A 89 -13.97 15.37 -1.58
N GLY A 90 -13.81 15.10 -0.28
CA GLY A 90 -14.84 15.35 0.73
C GLY A 90 -16.06 14.41 0.60
N LEU A 91 -15.89 13.27 -0.07
CA LEU A 91 -16.95 12.26 -0.27
C LEU A 91 -17.01 11.21 0.85
N LEU A 92 -16.21 11.38 1.92
CA LEU A 92 -16.16 10.54 3.12
C LEU A 92 -16.63 11.30 4.35
#